data_AF-A0A4Q1IRT7-F1
#
_entry.id   AF-A0A4Q1IRT7-F1
#
_cell.length_a   1.000
_cell.length_b   1.000
_cell.length_c   1.000
_cell.angle_alpha   90.00
_cell.angle_beta   90.00
_cell.angle_gamma   90.00
#
_symmetry.space_group_name_H-M   'P 1'
#
loop_
_entity.id
_entity.type
_entity.pdbx_description
1 polymer ?
#
loop_
_entity_poly.entity_id
_entity_poly.type
_entity_poly.pdbx_seq_one_letter_code
_entity_poly.pdbx_strand_id
1 'polypeptide(L)'
;MNLHKNISITGMLVITVALFFTACNNNDDLVTSDVAGVYEGTLTTDVAGKSISSKSNNTATAVVTMVGNQIEVHCFNDNFDTTIMLNLYEDGDMINTCLTGTEFENMYGHMMGQSNMNGNMQNMGSQWMQHLDNEHQDTDEHFGGFNMKNHTFDYTFKMENGNFHFQGTK
;
A
#
# COMPACT_ATOMS: atom_id res chain seq x y z
N MET A 1 -16.11 -77.66 34.88
CA MET A 1 -14.73 -77.14 34.97
C MET A 1 -14.49 -76.29 33.73
N ASN A 2 -14.38 -74.96 33.92
CA ASN A 2 -13.86 -73.86 33.07
C ASN A 2 -14.06 -73.88 31.53
N LEU A 3 -14.88 -72.96 30.99
CA LEU A 3 -14.55 -71.72 30.22
C LEU A 3 -13.96 -72.02 28.81
N HIS A 4 -14.43 -71.43 27.70
CA HIS A 4 -14.39 -70.00 27.38
C HIS A 4 -15.52 -69.56 26.44
N LYS A 5 -16.01 -68.33 26.64
CA LYS A 5 -16.98 -67.62 25.79
C LYS A 5 -16.25 -67.00 24.59
N ASN A 6 -16.76 -67.20 23.39
CA ASN A 6 -16.29 -66.50 22.19
C ASN A 6 -16.88 -65.08 22.17
N ILE A 7 -15.99 -64.09 22.30
CA ILE A 7 -16.31 -62.66 22.24
C ILE A 7 -16.32 -62.25 20.77
N SER A 8 -17.49 -61.94 20.23
CA SER A 8 -17.65 -61.30 18.92
C SER A 8 -17.58 -59.78 19.12
N ILE A 9 -16.49 -59.16 18.69
CA ILE A 9 -16.30 -57.71 18.76
C ILE A 9 -16.81 -57.12 17.44
N THR A 10 -18.06 -56.64 17.47
CA THR A 10 -18.61 -55.77 16.43
C THR A 10 -17.95 -54.40 16.58
N GLY A 11 -16.98 -54.09 15.73
CA GLY A 11 -16.30 -52.79 15.73
C GLY A 11 -17.22 -51.69 15.22
N MET A 12 -17.64 -50.80 16.11
CA MET A 12 -18.41 -49.59 15.80
C MET A 12 -17.46 -48.53 15.23
N LEU A 13 -17.62 -48.20 13.95
CA LEU A 13 -16.85 -47.15 13.27
C LEU A 13 -17.35 -45.78 13.75
N VAL A 14 -16.57 -45.08 14.57
CA VAL A 14 -16.82 -43.70 14.96
C VAL A 14 -16.17 -42.79 13.92
N ILE A 15 -16.98 -42.16 13.07
CA ILE A 15 -16.55 -41.09 12.17
C ILE A 15 -16.52 -39.80 12.97
N THR A 16 -15.34 -39.41 13.44
CA THR A 16 -15.08 -38.07 13.99
C THR A 16 -14.94 -37.08 12.83
N VAL A 17 -15.99 -36.30 12.60
CA VAL A 17 -15.91 -35.12 11.72
C VAL A 17 -15.15 -34.02 12.47
N ALA A 18 -13.88 -33.84 12.13
CA ALA A 18 -13.10 -32.69 12.59
C ALA A 18 -13.58 -31.44 11.83
N LEU A 19 -14.37 -30.61 12.50
CA LEU A 19 -14.64 -29.25 12.03
C LEU A 19 -13.37 -28.43 12.24
N PHE A 20 -12.57 -28.30 11.18
CA PHE A 20 -11.50 -27.31 11.14
C PHE A 20 -12.15 -25.92 11.04
N PHE A 21 -12.39 -25.28 12.17
CA PHE A 21 -12.53 -23.83 12.19
C PHE A 21 -11.14 -23.26 11.94
N THR A 22 -10.83 -22.98 10.68
CA THR A 22 -9.77 -22.02 10.38
C THR A 22 -10.28 -20.67 10.88
N ALA A 23 -9.91 -20.31 12.10
CA ALA A 23 -9.94 -18.92 12.50
C ALA A 23 -8.95 -18.21 11.56
N CYS A 24 -9.47 -17.56 10.52
CA CYS A 24 -8.70 -16.55 9.79
C CYS A 24 -8.33 -15.50 10.83
N ASN A 25 -7.06 -15.52 11.22
CA ASN A 25 -6.49 -14.46 12.01
C ASN A 25 -6.49 -13.24 11.08
N ASN A 26 -7.39 -12.28 11.30
CA ASN A 26 -7.30 -10.97 10.66
C ASN A 26 -6.07 -10.29 11.25
N ASN A 27 -4.91 -10.61 10.69
CA ASN A 27 -3.71 -9.82 10.88
C ASN A 27 -3.89 -8.59 9.99
N ASP A 28 -4.51 -7.55 10.55
CA ASP A 28 -4.60 -6.23 9.92
C ASP A 28 -3.19 -5.63 9.66
N ASP A 29 -2.13 -6.21 10.22
CA ASP A 29 -0.73 -5.84 9.95
C ASP A 29 -0.17 -6.39 8.61
N LEU A 30 -0.85 -7.32 7.93
CA LEU A 30 -0.28 -7.99 6.75
C LEU A 30 -0.39 -7.18 5.44
N VAL A 31 -1.40 -6.32 5.30
CA VAL A 31 -1.70 -5.66 4.01
C VAL A 31 -0.65 -4.59 3.66
N THR A 32 -0.11 -3.88 4.64
CA THR A 32 0.88 -2.81 4.42
C THR A 32 2.30 -3.34 4.21
N SER A 33 2.70 -4.43 4.87
CA SER A 33 4.06 -4.99 4.69
C SER A 33 4.31 -5.49 3.25
N ASP A 34 3.24 -5.86 2.54
CA ASP A 34 3.29 -6.33 1.17
C ASP A 34 3.58 -5.23 0.14
N VAL A 35 3.63 -3.94 0.52
CA VAL A 35 4.06 -2.86 -0.39
C VAL A 35 5.58 -2.76 -0.52
N ALA A 36 6.33 -3.27 0.45
CA ALA A 36 7.79 -3.21 0.39
C ALA A 36 8.33 -4.09 -0.74
N GLY A 37 9.40 -3.63 -1.39
CA GLY A 37 10.05 -4.35 -2.47
C GLY A 37 10.62 -3.45 -3.56
N VAL A 38 11.05 -4.08 -4.65
CA VAL A 38 11.62 -3.42 -5.82
C VAL A 38 10.58 -3.45 -6.93
N TYR A 39 10.20 -2.27 -7.41
CA TYR A 39 9.29 -2.10 -8.53
C TYR A 39 10.10 -1.69 -9.75
N GLU A 40 10.02 -2.47 -10.81
CA GLU A 40 10.62 -2.14 -12.10
C GLU A 40 9.54 -1.56 -13.01
N GLY A 41 9.85 -0.43 -13.64
CA GLY A 41 8.82 0.34 -14.31
C GLY A 41 9.36 1.36 -15.28
N THR A 42 8.50 2.29 -15.65
CA THR A 42 8.84 3.40 -16.54
C THR A 42 8.65 4.73 -15.84
N LEU A 43 9.55 5.67 -16.08
CA LEU A 43 9.43 7.06 -15.67
C LEU A 43 9.12 7.94 -16.90
N THR A 44 8.00 8.65 -16.85
CA THR A 44 7.59 9.61 -17.89
C THR A 44 7.61 11.04 -17.34
N THR A 45 7.79 12.04 -18.20
CA THR A 45 7.86 13.45 -17.76
C THR A 45 7.25 14.40 -18.77
N ASP A 46 6.71 15.52 -18.28
CA ASP A 46 6.18 16.63 -19.06
C ASP A 46 7.16 17.81 -19.21
N VAL A 47 8.41 17.68 -18.72
CA VAL A 47 9.44 18.72 -18.79
C VAL A 47 9.72 19.11 -20.24
N ALA A 48 9.48 20.38 -20.59
CA ALA A 48 9.72 20.93 -21.92
C ALA A 48 11.21 20.79 -22.33
N GLY A 49 11.47 20.17 -23.48
CA GLY A 49 12.83 19.90 -23.97
C GLY A 49 13.41 18.55 -23.52
N LYS A 50 12.86 17.95 -22.45
CA LYS A 50 12.94 16.51 -22.19
C LYS A 50 11.70 15.83 -22.78
N SER A 51 11.42 16.07 -24.07
CA SER A 51 10.59 15.11 -24.79
C SER A 51 11.36 13.81 -24.76
N ILE A 52 10.99 12.90 -23.87
CA ILE A 52 11.47 11.53 -23.97
C ILE A 52 10.83 10.98 -25.25
N SER A 53 11.54 11.23 -26.33
CA SER A 53 11.17 10.93 -27.70
C SER A 53 11.35 9.43 -27.87
N SER A 54 10.38 8.66 -27.36
CA SER A 54 9.97 7.32 -27.78
C SER A 54 11.04 6.22 -27.98
N LYS A 55 12.31 6.39 -27.59
CA LYS A 55 13.39 5.39 -27.77
C LYS A 55 14.55 5.42 -26.76
N SER A 56 14.52 6.29 -25.75
CA SER A 56 15.36 6.09 -24.55
C SER A 56 14.61 5.11 -23.66
N ASN A 57 15.26 4.04 -23.19
CA ASN A 57 14.63 3.13 -22.25
C ASN A 57 14.32 3.91 -20.97
N ASN A 58 13.07 4.33 -20.79
CA ASN A 58 12.58 5.04 -19.61
C ASN A 58 12.51 4.14 -18.38
N THR A 59 13.21 3.01 -18.41
CA THR A 59 13.27 2.06 -17.32
C THR A 59 13.76 2.79 -16.08
N ALA A 60 12.99 2.66 -15.01
CA ALA A 60 13.30 3.18 -13.70
C ALA A 60 13.00 2.11 -12.67
N THR A 61 13.62 2.25 -11.52
CA THR A 61 13.43 1.37 -10.38
C THR A 61 12.95 2.21 -9.20
N ALA A 62 11.89 1.76 -8.55
CA ALA A 62 11.47 2.27 -7.25
C ALA A 62 11.70 1.21 -6.19
N VAL A 63 12.55 1.51 -5.21
CA VAL A 63 12.79 0.68 -4.04
C VAL A 63 11.94 1.22 -2.90
N VAL A 64 11.00 0.40 -2.42
CA VAL A 64 10.06 0.73 -1.35
C VAL A 64 10.50 0.00 -0.08
N THR A 65 10.82 0.76 0.96
CA THR A 65 11.29 0.23 2.25
C THR A 65 10.38 0.69 3.38
N MET A 66 10.00 -0.22 4.29
CA MET A 66 9.28 0.14 5.50
C MET A 66 10.17 0.92 6.47
N VAL A 67 9.68 2.05 6.97
CA VAL A 67 10.32 2.86 8.00
C VAL A 67 9.29 3.13 9.10
N GLY A 68 9.26 2.25 10.11
CA GLY A 68 8.18 2.23 11.09
C GLY A 68 6.84 1.92 10.41
N ASN A 69 5.87 2.84 10.52
CA ASN A 69 4.54 2.73 9.90
C ASN A 69 4.45 3.49 8.56
N GLN A 70 5.56 4.00 8.05
CA GLN A 70 5.68 4.73 6.79
C GLN A 70 6.51 3.92 5.80
N ILE A 71 6.58 4.42 4.57
CA ILE A 71 7.53 3.94 3.59
C ILE A 71 8.48 5.05 3.15
N GLU A 72 9.72 4.64 2.89
CA GLU A 72 10.66 5.40 2.07
C GLU A 72 10.60 4.84 0.65
N VAL A 73 10.42 5.71 -0.34
CA VAL A 73 10.43 5.36 -1.76
C VAL A 73 11.63 6.02 -2.41
N HIS A 74 12.64 5.22 -2.75
CA HIS A 74 13.78 5.64 -3.55
C HIS A 74 13.55 5.29 -5.01
N CYS A 75 13.29 6.29 -5.86
CA CYS A 75 13.02 6.12 -7.28
C CYS A 75 14.16 6.70 -8.12
N PHE A 76 14.73 5.87 -8.99
CA PHE A 76 15.90 6.27 -9.78
C PHE A 76 15.96 5.66 -11.19
N ASN A 77 16.66 6.38 -12.07
CA ASN A 77 17.22 5.94 -13.35
C ASN A 77 18.46 6.80 -13.69
N ASP A 78 19.00 6.68 -14.90
CA ASP A 78 20.21 7.43 -15.31
C ASP A 78 20.10 8.97 -15.17
N ASN A 79 18.90 9.54 -15.16
CA ASN A 79 18.65 10.99 -15.23
C ASN A 79 17.69 11.51 -14.15
N PHE A 80 17.33 10.68 -13.19
CA PHE A 80 16.39 10.98 -12.11
C PHE A 80 16.77 10.14 -10.89
N ASP A 81 16.87 10.76 -9.73
CA ASP A 81 17.17 10.09 -8.47
C ASP A 81 16.53 10.91 -7.35
N THR A 82 15.53 10.34 -6.69
CA THR A 82 14.83 11.00 -5.60
C THR A 82 14.36 10.00 -4.56
N THR A 83 14.26 10.48 -3.32
CA THR A 83 13.70 9.73 -2.20
C THR A 83 12.62 10.56 -1.55
N ILE A 84 11.48 9.94 -1.22
CA ILE A 84 10.35 10.57 -0.53
C ILE A 84 9.84 9.66 0.60
N MET A 85 9.18 10.27 1.58
CA MET A 85 8.53 9.55 2.69
C MET A 85 7.01 9.62 2.55
N LEU A 86 6.34 8.47 2.65
CA LEU A 86 4.89 8.36 2.47
C LEU A 86 4.22 7.63 3.63
N ASN A 87 3.05 8.15 4.03
CA ASN A 87 2.06 7.41 4.82
C ASN A 87 1.23 6.51 3.88
N LEU A 88 0.76 5.38 4.41
CA LEU A 88 -0.08 4.41 3.72
C LEU A 88 -1.50 4.43 4.29
N TYR A 89 -2.50 4.38 3.42
CA TYR A 89 -3.91 4.36 3.81
C TYR A 89 -4.66 3.31 2.98
N GLU A 90 -5.28 2.36 3.66
CA GLU A 90 -6.09 1.32 3.02
C GLU A 90 -7.34 1.90 2.37
N ASP A 91 -7.64 1.42 1.15
CA ASP A 91 -8.81 1.78 0.35
C ASP A 91 -9.28 0.61 -0.52
N GLY A 92 -9.83 -0.42 0.13
CA GLY A 92 -10.27 -1.64 -0.54
C GLY A 92 -9.07 -2.46 -1.06
N ASP A 93 -9.00 -2.68 -2.38
CA ASP A 93 -7.88 -3.38 -3.03
C ASP A 93 -6.67 -2.45 -3.30
N MET A 94 -6.80 -1.17 -2.96
CA MET A 94 -5.78 -0.15 -3.15
C MET A 94 -5.19 0.26 -1.80
N ILE A 95 -3.93 0.67 -1.83
CA ILE A 95 -3.30 1.42 -0.73
C ILE A 95 -2.91 2.77 -1.29
N ASN A 96 -3.64 3.81 -0.89
CA ASN A 96 -3.32 5.18 -1.29
C ASN A 96 -2.18 5.71 -0.43
N THR A 97 -1.38 6.61 -1.02
CA THR A 97 -0.24 7.21 -0.33
C THR A 97 -0.39 8.71 -0.19
N CYS A 98 0.15 9.26 0.89
CA CYS A 98 0.27 10.70 1.06
C CYS A 98 1.66 11.06 1.60
N LEU A 99 2.16 12.23 1.22
CA LEU A 99 3.38 12.79 1.79
C LEU A 99 3.24 12.92 3.30
N THR A 100 4.37 12.96 4.00
CA THR A 100 4.41 13.07 5.46
C THR A 100 5.43 14.11 5.92
N GLY A 101 5.33 14.51 7.18
CA GLY A 101 6.21 15.50 7.80
C GLY A 101 6.36 16.80 6.99
N THR A 102 7.59 17.25 6.82
CA THR A 102 7.90 18.52 6.14
C THR A 102 7.56 18.49 4.64
N GLU A 103 7.60 17.33 3.98
CA GLU A 103 7.23 17.24 2.56
C GLU A 103 5.75 17.52 2.34
N PHE A 104 4.90 17.04 3.26
CA PHE A 104 3.47 17.37 3.29
C PHE A 104 3.26 18.87 3.44
N GLU A 105 3.88 19.48 4.46
CA GLU A 105 3.70 20.91 4.74
C GLU A 105 4.18 21.79 3.57
N ASN A 106 5.29 21.43 2.94
CA ASN A 106 5.81 22.14 1.78
C ASN A 106 4.89 22.01 0.56
N MET A 107 4.22 20.86 0.40
CA MET A 107 3.31 20.61 -0.72
C MET A 107 1.96 21.33 -0.54
N TYR A 108 1.34 21.17 0.63
CA TYR A 108 -0.05 21.60 0.87
C TYR A 108 -0.17 22.93 1.61
N GLY A 109 0.92 23.43 2.23
CA GLY A 109 0.94 24.73 2.91
C GLY A 109 0.21 24.75 4.27
N HIS A 110 -0.14 23.58 4.81
CA HIS A 110 -0.68 23.41 6.16
C HIS A 110 -0.09 22.17 6.83
N MET A 111 -0.20 22.11 8.17
CA MET A 111 0.26 20.95 8.94
C MET A 111 -0.78 19.83 8.93
N MET A 112 -0.32 18.59 9.02
CA MET A 112 -1.19 17.48 9.41
C MET A 112 -1.77 17.72 10.81
N GLY A 113 -3.00 17.27 11.04
CA GLY A 113 -3.81 17.39 12.24
C GLY A 113 -4.50 18.75 12.39
N GLN A 114 -4.24 19.70 11.48
CA GLN A 114 -4.72 21.07 11.63
C GLN A 114 -6.22 21.24 11.32
N SER A 115 -6.81 20.36 10.51
CA SER A 115 -8.22 20.44 10.12
C SER A 115 -9.21 20.01 11.22
N ASN A 116 -8.74 19.44 12.34
CA ASN A 116 -9.61 18.86 13.36
C ASN A 116 -9.95 19.79 14.55
N MET A 117 -10.77 20.81 14.29
CA MET A 117 -11.60 21.45 15.34
C MET A 117 -13.06 20.96 15.37
N ASN A 118 -13.45 20.03 14.49
CA ASN A 118 -14.81 19.51 14.43
C ASN A 118 -14.80 17.98 14.37
N GLY A 119 -14.18 17.36 15.37
CA GLY A 119 -14.04 15.90 15.53
C GLY A 119 -15.36 15.20 15.84
N ASN A 120 -16.30 15.26 14.90
CA ASN A 120 -17.56 14.55 14.97
C ASN A 120 -18.01 14.13 13.57
N MET A 121 -17.32 13.15 12.97
CA MET A 121 -17.88 12.37 11.88
C MET A 121 -17.66 10.89 12.15
N GLN A 122 -18.75 10.15 12.01
CA GLN A 122 -18.88 8.75 12.35
C GLN A 122 -17.94 7.91 11.47
N ASN A 123 -17.24 6.93 12.05
CA ASN A 123 -16.38 5.93 11.39
C ASN A 123 -17.10 5.13 10.28
N MET A 124 -17.40 5.75 9.15
CA MET A 124 -18.10 5.15 8.03
C MET A 124 -17.27 5.42 6.77
N GLY A 125 -16.16 4.70 6.60
CA GLY A 125 -15.30 4.83 5.42
C GLY A 125 -13.97 4.10 5.54
N SER A 126 -13.25 3.96 4.41
CA SER A 126 -11.87 3.46 4.35
C SER A 126 -10.91 4.40 5.09
N GLN A 127 -9.70 3.91 5.42
CA GLN A 127 -8.69 4.73 6.06
C GLN A 127 -8.34 5.96 5.22
N TRP A 128 -8.35 5.79 3.89
CA TRP A 128 -8.15 6.87 2.94
C TRP A 128 -9.21 7.97 3.07
N MET A 129 -10.50 7.63 3.05
CA MET A 129 -11.55 8.63 3.18
C MET A 129 -11.47 9.38 4.52
N GLN A 130 -11.17 8.66 5.60
CA GLN A 130 -10.96 9.29 6.91
C GLN A 130 -9.76 10.23 6.91
N HIS A 131 -8.67 9.88 6.22
CA HIS A 131 -7.51 10.76 6.08
C HIS A 131 -7.87 12.02 5.31
N LEU A 132 -8.54 11.91 4.17
CA LEU A 132 -8.97 13.06 3.38
C LEU A 132 -9.82 14.04 4.20
N ASP A 133 -10.85 13.53 4.88
CA ASP A 133 -11.77 14.36 5.67
C ASP A 133 -11.09 15.09 6.84
N ASN A 134 -10.07 14.45 7.43
CA ASN A 134 -9.41 14.97 8.63
C ASN A 134 -8.21 15.87 8.33
N GLU A 135 -7.55 15.68 7.18
CA GLU A 135 -6.20 16.18 6.93
C GLU A 135 -6.10 17.06 5.70
N HIS A 136 -7.04 16.95 4.76
CA HIS A 136 -6.95 17.61 3.46
C HIS A 136 -8.06 18.63 3.22
N GLN A 137 -7.77 19.56 2.31
CA GLN A 137 -8.75 20.46 1.71
C GLN A 137 -9.20 19.89 0.36
N ASP A 138 -10.39 20.27 -0.12
CA ASP A 138 -10.95 19.78 -1.39
C ASP A 138 -10.03 20.03 -2.61
N THR A 139 -9.06 20.94 -2.50
CA THR A 139 -8.11 21.28 -3.57
C THR A 139 -6.79 20.51 -3.51
N ASP A 140 -6.56 19.70 -2.47
CA ASP A 140 -5.31 18.98 -2.31
C ASP A 140 -5.22 17.82 -3.29
N GLU A 141 -4.14 17.80 -4.09
CA GLU A 141 -3.86 16.72 -5.02
C GLU A 141 -3.14 15.55 -4.32
N HIS A 142 -3.39 14.33 -4.78
CA HIS A 142 -2.67 13.13 -4.33
C HIS A 142 -2.02 12.42 -5.51
N PHE A 143 -0.85 11.84 -5.25
CA PHE A 143 0.10 11.59 -6.33
C PHE A 143 0.34 10.12 -6.65
N GLY A 144 -0.14 9.19 -5.82
CA GLY A 144 0.09 7.79 -6.09
C GLY A 144 -0.46 6.81 -5.07
N GLY A 145 -0.30 5.53 -5.39
CA GLY A 145 -0.76 4.42 -4.59
C GLY A 145 -0.24 3.09 -5.10
N PHE A 146 -0.67 2.04 -4.40
CA PHE A 146 -0.40 0.66 -4.75
C PHE A 146 -1.70 -0.02 -5.13
N ASN A 147 -1.66 -0.78 -6.22
CA ASN A 147 -2.70 -1.74 -6.54
C ASN A 147 -2.27 -3.12 -6.03
N MET A 148 -2.88 -3.58 -4.93
CA MET A 148 -2.43 -4.81 -4.27
C MET A 148 -2.78 -6.07 -5.06
N LYS A 149 -3.79 -5.99 -5.94
CA LYS A 149 -4.19 -7.10 -6.82
C LYS A 149 -3.21 -7.34 -7.96
N ASN A 150 -2.66 -6.26 -8.51
CA ASN A 150 -1.74 -6.32 -9.65
C ASN A 150 -0.28 -6.15 -9.24
N HIS A 151 0.00 -5.93 -7.95
CA HIS A 151 1.31 -5.61 -7.41
C HIS A 151 2.00 -4.44 -8.15
N THR A 152 1.22 -3.42 -8.49
CA THR A 152 1.74 -2.21 -9.15
C THR A 152 1.89 -1.06 -8.17
N PHE A 153 2.87 -0.21 -8.45
CA PHE A 153 3.07 1.07 -7.78
C PHE A 153 3.12 2.17 -8.83
N ASP A 154 2.31 3.21 -8.60
CA ASP A 154 2.20 4.37 -9.46
C ASP A 154 2.33 5.63 -8.61
N TYR A 155 3.22 6.55 -9.01
CA TYR A 155 3.46 7.78 -8.25
C TYR A 155 3.94 8.93 -9.14
N THR A 156 3.47 10.15 -8.85
CA THR A 156 3.85 11.37 -9.55
C THR A 156 4.69 12.27 -8.66
N PHE A 157 5.98 12.38 -8.97
CA PHE A 157 6.89 13.31 -8.32
C PHE A 157 6.71 14.71 -8.92
N LYS A 158 6.20 15.65 -8.13
CA LYS A 158 6.12 17.07 -8.47
C LYS A 158 7.47 17.72 -8.20
N MET A 159 8.19 18.08 -9.27
CA MET A 159 9.49 18.75 -9.17
C MET A 159 9.39 20.18 -9.72
N GLU A 160 10.31 21.06 -9.33
CA GLU A 160 10.35 22.45 -9.84
C GLU A 160 10.41 22.54 -11.36
N ASN A 161 11.03 21.56 -12.01
CA ASN A 161 11.24 21.53 -13.46
C ASN A 161 10.13 20.79 -14.22
N GLY A 162 9.18 20.16 -13.53
CA GLY A 162 8.07 19.43 -14.12
C GLY A 162 7.68 18.19 -13.31
N ASN A 163 6.73 17.44 -13.83
CA ASN A 163 6.22 16.24 -13.20
C ASN A 163 6.93 15.01 -13.75
N PHE A 164 7.24 14.06 -12.87
CA PHE A 164 7.78 12.76 -13.23
C PHE A 164 6.83 11.69 -12.73
N HIS A 165 6.25 10.92 -13.65
CA HIS A 165 5.30 9.87 -13.32
C HIS A 165 5.97 8.51 -13.45
N PHE A 166 6.09 7.80 -12.34
CA PHE A 166 6.56 6.42 -12.25
C PHE A 166 5.36 5.48 -12.30
N GLN A 167 5.49 4.40 -13.08
CA GLN A 167 4.57 3.27 -13.05
C GLN A 167 5.39 1.99 -13.16
N GLY A 168 5.28 1.11 -12.16
CA GLY A 168 6.06 -0.13 -12.09
C GLY A 168 5.31 -1.29 -11.45
N THR A 169 5.87 -2.48 -11.60
CA THR A 169 5.36 -3.72 -11.00
C THR A 169 6.46 -4.41 -10.20
N LYS A 170 6.05 -5.11 -9.15
CA LYS A 170 6.90 -6.04 -8.41
C LYS A 170 6.74 -7.47 -8.91
#